data_AF-A0A9P4Q9T6-F1
#
_entry.id   AF-A0A9P4Q9T6-F1
#
_cell.length_a   1.000
_cell.length_b   1.000
_cell.length_c   1.000
_cell.angle_alpha   90.00
_cell.angle_beta   90.00
_cell.angle_gamma   90.00
#
_symmetry.space_group_name_H-M   'P 1'
#
loop_
_entity.id
_entity.type
_entity.pdbx_description
1 polymer ?
#
loop_
_entity_poly.entity_id
_entity_poly.type
_entity_poly.pdbx_seq_one_letter_code
_entity_poly.pdbx_strand_id
1 'polypeptide(L)'
;LPRVAQASTWKLMIPRAFRKTDSPLEALERKKVKAQRSKGWNPATVFIVLGLVVGSNAINIIKLRKDTLNFSRQTDARLHLLREVVERVKNGEDVDVEKELGSGDPTQEKEWEQMMNEIEETNMLAEAKKRRDAKRVQ
;
A
#
# COMPACT_ATOMS: atom_id res chain seq x y z
N LEU A 1 -63.18 9.41 -6.87
CA LEU A 1 -61.96 8.57 -7.06
C LEU A 1 -61.30 8.36 -5.71
N PRO A 2 -60.87 7.14 -5.35
CA PRO A 2 -60.23 6.87 -4.07
C PRO A 2 -58.90 7.64 -3.95
N ARG A 3 -58.58 8.11 -2.74
CA ARG A 3 -57.44 9.02 -2.46
C ARG A 3 -56.07 8.41 -2.79
N VAL A 4 -55.99 7.08 -2.87
CA VAL A 4 -54.81 6.32 -3.32
C VAL A 4 -54.55 6.42 -4.82
N ALA A 5 -55.55 6.78 -5.63
CA ALA A 5 -55.39 6.99 -7.07
C ALA A 5 -54.96 8.43 -7.42
N GLN A 6 -54.79 9.32 -6.43
CA GLN A 6 -54.35 10.69 -6.65
C GLN A 6 -52.81 10.76 -6.77
N ALA A 7 -52.32 11.41 -7.82
CA ALA A 7 -50.89 11.58 -8.06
C ALA A 7 -50.15 12.32 -6.92
N SER A 8 -50.87 13.18 -6.18
CA SER A 8 -50.34 13.88 -5.00
C SER A 8 -49.95 12.93 -3.86
N THR A 9 -50.70 11.83 -3.67
CA THR A 9 -50.42 10.81 -2.65
C THR A 9 -49.11 10.07 -2.94
N TRP A 10 -48.89 9.67 -4.20
CA TRP A 10 -47.63 9.06 -4.63
C TRP A 10 -46.45 10.04 -4.63
N LYS A 11 -46.70 11.32 -4.91
CA LYS A 11 -45.67 12.37 -4.84
C LYS A 11 -45.12 12.55 -3.42
N LEU A 12 -45.91 12.28 -2.37
CA LEU A 12 -45.51 12.35 -0.95
C LEU A 12 -44.65 11.17 -0.50
N MET A 13 -44.68 10.04 -1.22
CA MET A 13 -43.82 8.89 -0.92
C MET A 13 -42.38 9.06 -1.42
N ILE A 14 -42.12 10.03 -2.30
CA ILE A 14 -40.78 10.32 -2.81
C ILE A 14 -40.05 11.24 -1.82
N PRO A 15 -38.90 10.84 -1.26
CA PRO A 15 -38.12 11.68 -0.35
C PRO A 15 -37.79 13.03 -0.99
N ARG A 16 -37.77 14.09 -0.17
CA ARG A 16 -37.61 15.49 -0.61
C ARG A 16 -36.37 15.73 -1.49
N ALA A 17 -35.31 14.93 -1.33
CA ALA A 17 -34.10 14.99 -2.15
C ALA A 17 -34.35 14.63 -3.63
N PHE A 18 -35.25 13.67 -3.90
CA PHE A 18 -35.54 13.16 -5.25
C PHE A 18 -36.78 13.80 -5.89
N ARG A 19 -37.53 14.62 -5.13
CA ARG A 19 -38.69 15.34 -5.66
C ARG A 19 -38.22 16.44 -6.63
N LYS A 20 -38.83 16.50 -7.81
CA LYS A 20 -38.71 17.64 -8.73
C LYS A 20 -39.36 18.84 -8.05
N THR A 21 -38.59 19.92 -7.90
CA THR A 21 -39.06 21.11 -7.22
C THR A 21 -39.92 21.95 -8.17
N ASP A 22 -41.16 22.24 -7.77
CA ASP A 22 -42.08 23.09 -8.55
C ASP A 22 -41.88 24.59 -8.25
N SER A 23 -41.23 24.92 -7.13
CA SER A 23 -40.93 26.30 -6.75
C SER A 23 -39.82 26.86 -7.66
N PRO A 24 -40.08 27.95 -8.40
CA PRO A 24 -39.09 28.58 -9.29
C PRO A 24 -37.81 29.01 -8.56
N LEU A 25 -37.94 29.44 -7.29
CA LEU A 25 -36.83 29.91 -6.47
C LEU A 25 -35.87 28.78 -6.07
N GLU A 26 -36.40 27.68 -5.56
CA GLU A 26 -35.58 26.51 -5.19
C GLU A 26 -34.96 25.83 -6.43
N ALA A 27 -35.65 25.86 -7.58
CA ALA A 27 -35.10 25.38 -8.84
C ALA A 27 -33.91 26.24 -9.31
N LEU A 28 -33.97 27.56 -9.11
CA LEU A 28 -32.88 28.49 -9.40
C LEU A 28 -31.68 28.27 -8.47
N GLU A 29 -31.91 28.04 -7.17
CA GLU A 29 -30.84 27.72 -6.21
C GLU A 29 -30.11 26.43 -6.56
N ARG A 30 -30.86 25.36 -6.87
CA ARG A 30 -30.26 24.08 -7.31
C ARG A 30 -29.48 24.24 -8.61
N LYS A 31 -29.97 25.06 -9.56
CA LYS A 31 -29.24 25.39 -10.79
C LYS A 31 -27.97 26.18 -10.52
N LYS A 32 -27.98 27.14 -9.59
CA LYS A 32 -26.78 27.91 -9.20
C LYS A 32 -25.72 27.02 -8.57
N VAL A 33 -26.09 26.12 -7.65
CA VAL A 33 -25.16 25.15 -7.05
C VAL A 33 -24.59 24.20 -8.11
N LYS A 34 -25.43 23.74 -9.04
CA LYS A 34 -24.98 22.89 -10.16
C LYS A 34 -24.07 23.66 -11.14
N ALA A 35 -24.32 24.94 -11.37
CA ALA A 35 -23.48 25.81 -12.20
C ALA A 35 -22.12 26.09 -11.54
N GLN A 36 -22.08 26.25 -10.21
CA GLN A 36 -20.84 26.36 -9.45
C GLN A 36 -20.01 25.06 -9.49
N ARG A 37 -20.67 23.90 -9.45
CA ARG A 37 -20.02 22.58 -9.55
C ARG A 37 -19.59 22.18 -10.96
N SER A 38 -20.21 22.75 -11.99
CA SER A 38 -19.89 22.46 -13.40
C SER A 38 -18.86 23.41 -14.00
N LYS A 39 -18.05 24.05 -13.15
CA LYS A 39 -16.86 24.79 -13.58
C LYS A 39 -16.03 23.82 -14.45
N GLY A 40 -15.82 24.20 -15.72
CA GLY A 40 -15.17 23.35 -16.72
C GLY A 40 -13.80 22.86 -16.27
N TRP A 41 -13.31 21.82 -16.93
CA TRP A 41 -12.00 21.25 -16.66
C TRP A 41 -10.91 22.33 -16.72
N ASN A 42 -10.24 22.56 -15.59
CA ASN A 42 -9.15 23.50 -15.49
C ASN A 42 -7.84 22.78 -15.89
N PRO A 43 -7.09 23.25 -16.90
CA PRO A 43 -5.83 22.63 -17.31
C PRO A 43 -4.80 22.59 -16.17
N ALA A 44 -4.85 23.54 -15.22
CA ALA A 44 -4.01 23.53 -14.04
C ALA A 44 -4.27 22.32 -13.12
N THR A 45 -5.48 21.75 -13.15
CA THR A 45 -5.84 20.58 -12.33
C THR A 45 -5.00 19.36 -12.69
N VAL A 46 -4.60 19.17 -13.95
CA VAL A 46 -3.71 18.06 -14.34
C VAL A 46 -2.35 18.21 -13.69
N PHE A 47 -1.77 19.42 -13.72
CA PHE A 47 -0.46 19.68 -13.11
C PHE A 47 -0.50 19.56 -11.59
N ILE A 48 -1.58 20.01 -10.95
CA ILE A 48 -1.79 19.84 -9.51
C ILE A 48 -1.88 18.35 -9.16
N VAL A 49 -2.69 17.57 -9.88
CA VAL A 49 -2.81 16.12 -9.64
C VAL A 49 -1.49 15.39 -9.92
N LEU A 50 -0.76 15.76 -10.98
CA LEU A 50 0.53 15.17 -11.29
C LEU A 50 1.55 15.43 -10.18
N GLY A 51 1.63 16.67 -9.69
CA GLY A 51 2.50 17.04 -8.57
C GLY A 51 2.13 16.33 -7.27
N LEU A 52 0.83 16.17 -7.00
CA LEU A 52 0.35 15.42 -5.84
C LEU A 52 0.67 13.93 -5.94
N VAL A 53 0.46 13.29 -7.09
CA VAL A 53 0.76 11.86 -7.29
C VAL A 53 2.25 11.58 -7.21
N VAL A 54 3.08 12.40 -7.85
CA VAL A 54 4.54 12.24 -7.79
C VAL A 54 5.05 12.55 -6.38
N GLY A 55 4.58 13.64 -5.77
CA GLY A 55 4.97 14.06 -4.42
C GLY A 55 4.52 13.09 -3.33
N SER A 56 3.33 12.51 -3.43
CA SER A 56 2.79 11.59 -2.41
C SER A 56 3.60 10.29 -2.32
N ASN A 57 4.16 9.83 -3.44
CA ASN A 57 4.98 8.62 -3.48
C ASN A 57 6.39 8.81 -2.91
N ALA A 58 6.87 10.05 -2.75
CA ALA A 58 8.23 10.32 -2.25
C ALA A 58 8.47 9.75 -0.84
N ILE A 59 7.45 9.79 0.03
CA ILE A 59 7.52 9.24 1.39
C ILE A 59 7.73 7.72 1.36
N ASN A 60 7.00 7.03 0.48
CA ASN A 60 7.10 5.58 0.34
C ASN A 60 8.49 5.16 -0.14
N ILE A 61 9.08 5.92 -1.08
CA ILE A 61 10.42 5.65 -1.60
C ILE A 61 11.49 5.82 -0.50
N ILE A 62 11.39 6.86 0.32
CA ILE A 62 12.34 7.10 1.42
C ILE A 62 12.25 5.98 2.46
N LYS A 63 11.03 5.58 2.84
CA LYS A 63 10.82 4.47 3.77
C LYS A 63 11.42 3.18 3.23
N LEU A 64 11.09 2.81 1.99
CA LEU A 64 11.62 1.61 1.35
C LEU A 64 13.15 1.60 1.29
N ARG A 65 13.77 2.75 0.98
CA ARG A 65 15.23 2.88 0.96
C ARG A 65 15.85 2.70 2.35
N LYS A 66 15.20 3.20 3.40
CA LYS A 66 15.69 3.03 4.77
C LYS A 66 15.58 1.58 5.21
N ASP A 67 14.45 0.93 4.93
CA ASP A 67 14.20 -0.46 5.32
C ASP A 67 15.21 -1.39 4.63
N THR A 68 15.44 -1.21 3.32
CA THR A 68 16.45 -1.97 2.55
C THR A 68 17.89 -1.75 3.06
N LEU A 69 18.25 -0.52 3.45
CA LEU A 69 19.58 -0.24 4.02
C LEU A 69 19.77 -0.88 5.40
N ASN A 70 18.74 -0.84 6.24
CA ASN A 70 18.80 -1.46 7.56
C ASN A 70 18.89 -2.98 7.46
N PHE A 71 18.09 -3.59 6.57
CA PHE A 71 18.14 -5.02 6.27
C PHE A 71 19.54 -5.42 5.82
N SER A 72 20.12 -4.74 4.81
CA SER A 72 21.47 -5.05 4.30
C SER A 72 22.52 -5.03 5.41
N ARG A 73 22.48 -4.02 6.29
CA ARG A 73 23.45 -3.91 7.41
C ARG A 73 23.32 -5.06 8.41
N GLN A 74 22.09 -5.45 8.73
CA GLN A 74 21.85 -6.56 9.64
C GLN A 74 22.29 -7.89 9.02
N THR A 75 21.97 -8.13 7.75
CA THR A 75 22.41 -9.32 7.02
C THR A 75 23.93 -9.38 6.91
N ASP A 76 24.60 -8.27 6.59
CA ASP A 76 26.07 -8.24 6.48
C ASP A 76 26.76 -8.57 7.80
N ALA A 77 26.24 -8.04 8.93
CA ALA A 77 26.76 -8.35 10.25
C ALA A 77 26.58 -9.83 10.61
N ARG A 78 25.38 -10.38 10.38
CA ARG A 78 25.09 -11.80 10.64
C ARG A 78 25.89 -12.74 9.72
N LEU A 79 26.08 -12.36 8.45
CA LEU A 79 26.92 -13.09 7.50
C LEU A 79 28.39 -13.08 7.90
N HIS A 80 28.88 -11.96 8.44
CA HIS A 80 30.24 -11.87 8.95
C HIS A 80 30.45 -12.83 10.13
N LEU A 81 29.53 -12.84 11.10
CA LEU A 81 29.55 -13.78 12.22
C LEU A 81 29.55 -15.23 11.76
N LEU A 82 28.66 -15.60 10.84
CA LEU A 82 28.62 -16.96 10.28
C LEU A 82 29.95 -17.34 9.61
N ARG A 83 30.57 -16.43 8.85
CA ARG A 83 31.86 -16.68 8.21
C ARG A 83 32.97 -16.90 9.23
N GLU A 84 33.03 -16.07 10.27
CA GLU A 84 34.01 -16.23 11.34
C GLU A 84 33.86 -17.58 12.05
N VAL A 85 32.64 -17.95 12.43
CA VAL A 85 32.37 -19.24 13.09
C VAL A 85 32.78 -20.40 12.18
N VAL A 86 32.43 -20.34 10.89
CA VAL A 86 32.81 -21.37 9.91
C VAL A 86 34.33 -21.47 9.74
N GLU A 87 35.04 -20.35 9.70
CA GLU A 87 36.51 -20.32 9.60
C GLU A 87 37.19 -20.91 10.84
N ARG A 88 36.72 -20.54 12.04
CA ARG A 88 37.26 -21.07 13.30
C ARG A 88 37.01 -22.58 13.44
N VAL A 89 35.81 -23.05 13.10
CA VAL A 89 35.49 -24.50 13.08
C VAL A 89 36.37 -25.24 12.08
N LYS A 90 36.57 -24.69 10.87
CA LYS A 90 37.42 -25.29 9.84
C LYS A 90 38.89 -25.39 10.29
N ASN A 91 39.36 -24.44 11.09
CA ASN A 91 40.72 -24.45 11.64
C ASN A 91 40.89 -25.46 12.80
N GLY A 92 39.84 -26.18 13.19
CA GLY A 92 39.87 -27.16 14.28
C GLY A 92 39.84 -26.54 15.67
N GLU A 93 39.44 -25.28 15.77
CA GLU A 93 39.24 -24.58 17.04
C GLU A 93 37.92 -25.06 17.69
N ASP A 94 37.94 -25.29 19.01
CA ASP A 94 36.73 -25.69 19.76
C ASP A 94 35.84 -24.45 19.94
N VAL A 95 34.90 -24.28 19.01
CA VAL A 95 33.94 -23.17 19.02
C VAL A 95 32.58 -23.67 19.46
N ASP A 96 32.05 -23.06 20.50
CA ASP A 96 30.67 -23.21 20.91
C ASP A 96 29.75 -22.48 19.92
N VAL A 97 29.38 -23.20 18.85
CA VAL A 97 28.53 -22.70 17.76
C VAL A 97 27.18 -22.21 18.27
N GLU A 98 26.63 -22.88 19.28
CA GLU A 98 25.31 -22.56 19.83
C GLU A 98 25.35 -21.18 20.50
N LYS A 99 26.38 -20.93 21.29
CA LYS A 99 26.60 -19.63 21.95
C LYS A 99 26.97 -18.50 20.98
N GLU A 100 27.83 -18.75 20.00
CA GLU A 100 28.30 -17.71 19.05
C GLU A 100 27.22 -17.31 18.04
N LEU A 101 26.34 -18.24 17.63
CA LEU A 101 25.21 -17.94 16.74
C LEU A 101 23.96 -17.46 17.47
N GLY A 102 23.96 -17.54 18.81
CA GLY A 102 22.81 -17.21 19.65
C GLY A 102 21.68 -18.23 19.54
N SER A 103 21.98 -19.45 19.08
CA SER A 103 21.05 -20.58 19.13
C SER A 103 20.79 -20.90 20.62
N GLY A 104 19.53 -20.85 21.05
CA GLY A 104 19.13 -20.93 22.46
C GLY A 104 18.68 -19.61 23.09
N ASP A 105 18.90 -18.46 22.44
CA ASP A 105 18.26 -17.19 22.81
C ASP A 105 16.97 -16.99 21.98
N PRO A 106 15.77 -17.05 22.60
CA PRO A 106 14.51 -16.96 21.88
C PRO A 106 14.33 -15.63 21.15
N THR A 107 15.05 -14.58 21.55
CA THR A 107 15.00 -13.29 20.84
C THR A 107 15.80 -13.32 19.55
N GLN A 108 17.01 -13.88 19.58
CA GLN A 108 17.87 -13.97 18.39
C GLN A 108 17.35 -15.02 17.40
N GLU A 109 16.83 -16.15 17.86
CA GLU A 109 16.20 -17.14 16.99
C GLU A 109 15.02 -16.56 16.21
N LYS A 110 14.20 -15.75 16.86
CA LYS A 110 13.08 -15.06 16.22
C LYS A 110 13.54 -14.05 15.17
N GLU A 111 14.65 -13.34 15.40
CA GLU A 111 15.25 -12.46 14.40
C GLU A 111 15.77 -13.25 13.19
N TRP A 112 16.42 -14.39 13.42
CA TRP A 112 16.87 -15.30 12.36
C TRP A 112 15.70 -15.85 11.55
N GLU A 113 14.62 -16.28 12.22
CA GLU A 113 13.40 -16.78 11.57
C GLU A 113 12.76 -15.68 10.70
N GLN A 114 12.65 -14.46 11.22
CA GLN A 114 12.12 -13.32 10.47
C GLN A 114 12.94 -13.00 9.22
N MET A 115 14.28 -12.97 9.34
CA MET A 115 15.16 -12.74 8.20
C MET A 115 15.02 -13.85 7.16
N MET A 116 14.92 -15.12 7.56
CA MET A 116 14.74 -16.23 6.63
C MET A 116 13.40 -16.16 5.91
N ASN A 117 12.32 -15.82 6.62
CA ASN A 117 11.00 -15.62 6.02
C ASN A 117 11.01 -14.46 5.01
N GLU A 118 11.69 -13.35 5.31
CA GLU A 118 11.81 -12.21 4.41
C GLU A 118 12.63 -12.54 3.15
N ILE A 119 13.69 -13.36 3.28
CA ILE A 119 14.47 -13.87 2.13
C ILE A 119 13.59 -14.77 1.25
N GLU A 120 12.83 -15.68 1.85
CA GLU A 120 11.94 -16.58 1.11
C GLU A 120 10.88 -15.79 0.35
N GLU A 121 10.22 -14.83 1.00
CA GLU A 121 9.25 -13.95 0.37
C GLU A 121 9.86 -13.17 -0.80
N THR A 122 11.03 -12.58 -0.59
CA THR A 122 11.75 -11.82 -1.62
C THR A 122 12.10 -12.70 -2.83
N ASN A 123 12.55 -13.94 -2.59
CA ASN A 123 12.88 -14.87 -3.66
C ASN A 123 11.63 -15.34 -4.44
N MET A 124 10.54 -15.65 -3.74
CA MET A 124 9.26 -15.99 -4.37
C MET A 124 8.75 -14.85 -5.27
N LEU A 125 8.83 -13.61 -4.80
CA LEU A 125 8.45 -12.42 -5.59
C LEU A 125 9.35 -12.25 -6.82
N ALA A 126 10.66 -12.47 -6.68
CA ALA A 126 11.60 -12.41 -7.79
C ALA A 126 11.32 -13.49 -8.86
N GLU A 127 11.03 -14.72 -8.44
CA GLU A 127 10.65 -15.81 -9.35
C GLU A 127 9.32 -15.53 -10.06
N ALA A 128 8.30 -15.06 -9.33
CA ALA A 128 7.01 -14.71 -9.90
C ALA A 128 7.16 -13.61 -10.96
N LYS A 129 8.01 -12.61 -10.71
CA LYS A 129 8.35 -11.57 -11.68
C LYS A 129 9.02 -12.16 -12.93
N LYS A 130 10.05 -13.00 -12.77
CA LYS A 130 10.74 -13.69 -13.89
C LYS A 130 9.75 -14.49 -14.75
N ARG A 131 8.84 -15.25 -14.12
CA ARG A 131 7.81 -16.03 -14.83
C ARG A 131 6.85 -15.14 -15.62
N ARG A 132 6.43 -14.01 -15.07
CA ARG A 132 5.55 -13.06 -15.76
C ARG A 132 6.25 -12.40 -16.95
N ASP A 133 7.50 -12.03 -16.80
CA ASP A 133 8.27 -11.37 -17.86
C ASP A 133 8.56 -12.36 -19.01
N ALA A 134 8.85 -13.63 -18.70
CA ALA A 134 8.97 -14.68 -19.71
C ALA A 134 7.68 -14.89 -20.53
N LYS A 135 6.50 -14.83 -19.88
CA LYS A 135 5.19 -14.91 -20.56
C LYS A 135 4.83 -13.70 -21.41
N ARG A 136 5.48 -12.54 -21.22
CA ARG A 136 5.25 -11.32 -22.00
C ARG A 136 6.08 -11.25 -23.28
N VAL A 137 7.14 -12.05 -23.35
CA VAL A 137 8.06 -12.11 -24.50
C VAL A 137 7.67 -13.24 -25.47
N GLN A 138 6.82 -14.19 -25.02
CA GLN A 138 6.13 -15.18 -25.85
C GLN A 138 4.84 -14.60 -26.44
#